data_AF-A0A1H8K2G8-F1
#
_entry.id   AF-A0A1H8K2G8-F1
#
_cell.length_a   1.000
_cell.length_b   1.000
_cell.length_c   1.000
_cell.angle_alpha   90.00
_cell.angle_beta   90.00
_cell.angle_gamma   90.00
#
_symmetry.space_group_name_H-M   'P 1'
#
loop_
_entity.id
_entity.type
_entity.pdbx_description
1 polymer ?
#
loop_
_entity_poly.entity_id
_entity_poly.type
_entity_poly.pdbx_seq_one_letter_code
_entity_poly.pdbx_strand_id
1 'polypeptide(L)'
;VAAWLWERGMAIERHRIRGTGRIHWRLTPERVLVRLGLAEATDRTAGEVDRQRRITRVALAALKVDDQQAAKPRRRAKALAHFRSRIAQAVEHAQLATDAAAQKALLAQIDTLRSADALVARRRTARWADPVTQEQREAADTAMADLLALDSAEAIQRAKDKAAVTLIALTERVTSDVTSERVNQEINSTVNSSPTQTPRQSEKLTIPMTPALTFSAVNAGINFDVNDPTAYDLDRILSGDPYMTPWMTPDLTGDVTGREVKTEVNGDRNRASKTQLMRAFWDSEVAQDRYPSVTALSEHAGVDSGYASRKRKEWVAELHWWQRRKADPKKVPAS
;
A
#
# COMPACT_ATOMS: atom_id res chain seq x y z
N VAL A 1 7.52 -51.79 26.38
CA VAL A 1 6.82 -50.69 25.66
C VAL A 1 6.81 -49.38 26.45
N ALA A 2 6.57 -49.39 27.77
CA ALA A 2 6.51 -48.17 28.59
C ALA A 2 7.80 -47.32 28.61
N ALA A 3 9.00 -47.93 28.68
CA ALA A 3 10.26 -47.20 28.69
C ALA A 3 10.50 -46.39 27.40
N TRP A 4 10.09 -46.92 26.24
CA TRP A 4 10.27 -46.26 24.95
C TRP A 4 9.33 -45.07 24.75
N LEU A 5 8.09 -45.16 25.24
CA LEU A 5 7.16 -44.01 25.23
C LEU A 5 7.59 -42.92 26.20
N TRP A 6 8.17 -43.29 27.34
CA TRP A 6 8.71 -42.34 28.31
C TRP A 6 9.93 -41.59 27.76
N GLU A 7 10.85 -42.30 27.09
CA GLU A 7 12.02 -41.68 26.47
C GLU A 7 11.65 -40.75 25.31
N ARG A 8 10.60 -41.09 24.55
CA ARG A 8 10.07 -40.26 23.45
C ARG A 8 9.28 -39.06 23.96
N GLY A 9 8.53 -39.21 25.06
CA GLY A 9 7.84 -38.11 25.75
C GLY A 9 8.84 -37.11 26.36
N MET A 10 9.85 -37.61 27.06
CA MET A 10 10.92 -36.79 27.65
C MET A 10 11.78 -36.07 26.61
N ALA A 11 11.95 -36.61 25.40
CA ALA A 11 12.68 -35.92 24.33
C ALA A 11 11.92 -34.66 23.88
N ILE A 12 10.60 -34.75 23.75
CA ILE A 12 9.73 -33.61 23.38
C ILE A 12 9.70 -32.58 24.51
N GLU A 13 9.63 -33.04 25.76
CA GLU A 13 9.66 -32.17 26.94
C GLU A 13 11.02 -31.48 27.10
N ARG A 14 12.13 -32.18 26.85
CA ARG A 14 13.48 -31.60 26.82
C ARG A 14 13.63 -30.54 25.74
N HIS A 15 13.03 -30.71 24.57
CA HIS A 15 13.05 -29.68 23.53
C HIS A 15 12.21 -28.45 23.89
N ARG A 16 11.13 -28.62 24.65
CA ARG A 16 10.26 -27.53 25.12
C ARG A 16 10.90 -26.74 26.26
N ILE A 17 11.59 -27.42 27.18
CA ILE A 17 12.29 -26.81 28.32
C ILE A 17 13.62 -26.17 27.89
N ARG A 18 14.38 -26.81 26.98
CA ARG A 18 15.70 -26.32 26.55
C ARG A 18 15.67 -25.32 25.41
N GLY A 19 14.49 -24.94 24.89
CA GLY A 19 14.28 -23.87 23.90
C GLY A 19 15.37 -23.79 22.83
N THR A 20 15.13 -24.29 21.62
CA THR A 20 16.12 -24.40 20.53
C THR A 20 16.72 -23.09 19.99
N GLY A 21 16.61 -21.97 20.69
CA GLY A 21 17.47 -20.81 20.50
C GLY A 21 18.39 -20.65 21.71
N ARG A 22 19.71 -20.66 21.51
CA ARG A 22 20.64 -20.12 22.50
C ARG A 22 20.14 -18.72 22.87
N ILE A 23 19.53 -18.57 24.03
CA ILE A 23 19.21 -17.26 24.58
C ILE A 23 20.56 -16.65 24.92
N HIS A 24 21.14 -15.93 23.96
CA HIS A 24 22.25 -15.03 24.19
C HIS A 24 21.72 -13.94 25.12
N TRP A 25 21.76 -14.21 26.42
CA TRP A 25 21.71 -13.18 27.43
C TRP A 25 22.98 -12.35 27.24
N ARG A 26 22.92 -11.38 26.33
CA ARG A 26 23.81 -10.23 26.37
C ARG A 26 23.38 -9.46 27.63
N LEU A 27 23.96 -9.85 28.76
CA LEU A 27 24.03 -9.02 29.96
C LEU A 27 25.01 -7.89 29.63
N THR A 28 24.55 -6.95 28.81
CA THR A 28 25.25 -5.68 28.65
C THR A 28 25.06 -4.89 29.95
N PRO A 29 26.10 -4.24 30.50
CA PRO A 29 25.99 -3.45 31.71
C PRO A 29 24.87 -2.41 31.62
N GLU A 30 24.58 -1.92 30.42
CA GLU A 30 23.44 -1.04 30.12
C GLU A 30 22.09 -1.72 30.44
N ARG A 31 21.93 -3.01 30.14
CA ARG A 31 20.71 -3.77 30.51
C ARG A 31 20.60 -4.03 32.00
N VAL A 32 21.73 -4.14 32.70
CA VAL A 32 21.75 -4.28 34.16
C VAL A 32 21.39 -2.93 34.80
N LEU A 33 21.96 -1.83 34.31
CA LEU A 33 21.67 -0.47 34.79
C LEU A 33 20.22 -0.05 34.52
N VAL A 34 19.66 -0.40 33.35
CA VAL A 34 18.23 -0.21 33.05
C VAL A 34 17.35 -1.07 33.97
N ARG A 35 17.75 -2.32 34.23
CA ARG A 35 17.00 -3.21 35.14
C ARG A 35 17.10 -2.77 36.61
N LEU A 36 18.18 -2.11 36.99
CA LEU A 36 18.38 -1.51 38.31
C LEU A 36 17.78 -0.10 38.42
N GLY A 37 17.21 0.45 37.34
CA GLY A 37 16.59 1.78 37.32
C GLY A 37 17.59 2.94 37.47
N LEU A 38 18.89 2.69 37.26
CA LEU A 38 19.97 3.67 37.45
C LEU A 38 20.25 4.51 36.20
N ALA A 39 19.96 3.98 35.01
CA ALA A 39 20.08 4.68 33.74
C ALA A 39 18.67 5.03 33.25
N GLU A 40 18.17 6.18 33.70
CA GLU A 40 17.01 6.91 33.18
C GLU A 40 15.78 6.04 32.90
N ALA A 41 15.05 5.71 33.98
CA ALA A 41 13.69 5.22 33.87
C ALA A 41 12.80 6.39 33.42
N THR A 42 12.57 6.52 32.12
CA THR A 42 11.30 7.09 31.66
C THR A 42 10.21 6.28 32.37
N ASP A 43 9.23 6.91 33.01
CA ASP A 43 8.20 6.33 33.92
C ASP A 43 7.33 5.18 33.37
N ARG A 44 7.69 4.59 32.22
CA ARG A 44 6.93 3.54 31.56
C ARG A 44 7.18 2.19 32.21
N THR A 45 6.13 1.64 32.81
CA THR A 45 6.16 0.29 33.36
C THR A 45 6.39 -0.76 32.27
N ALA A 46 7.00 -1.90 32.61
CA ALA A 46 7.20 -3.00 31.65
C ALA A 46 5.87 -3.48 31.02
N GLY A 47 4.76 -3.36 31.76
CA GLY A 47 3.41 -3.65 31.29
C GLY A 47 2.93 -2.69 30.19
N GLU A 48 3.22 -1.38 30.33
CA GLU A 48 2.91 -0.39 29.29
C GLU A 48 3.67 -0.63 28.00
N VAL A 49 4.94 -1.02 28.09
CA VAL A 49 5.76 -1.33 26.91
C VAL A 49 5.21 -2.56 26.18
N ASP A 50 4.82 -3.62 26.90
CA ASP A 50 4.20 -4.80 26.26
C ASP A 50 2.83 -4.46 25.66
N ARG A 51 2.03 -3.64 26.34
CA ARG A 51 0.76 -3.11 25.84
C ARG A 51 0.96 -2.40 24.50
N GLN A 52 1.90 -1.46 24.44
CA GLN A 52 2.21 -0.71 23.23
C GLN A 52 2.70 -1.62 22.10
N ARG A 53 3.58 -2.58 22.38
CA ARG A 53 4.05 -3.56 21.39
C ARG A 53 2.91 -4.38 20.79
N ARG A 54 1.93 -4.77 21.60
CA ARG A 54 0.75 -5.52 21.13
C ARG A 54 -0.15 -4.64 20.26
N ILE A 55 -0.40 -3.39 20.66
CA ILE A 55 -1.14 -2.41 19.87
C ILE A 55 -0.47 -2.21 18.50
N THR A 56 0.85 -2.01 18.47
CA THR A 56 1.60 -1.86 17.21
C THR A 56 1.49 -3.09 16.32
N ARG A 57 1.55 -4.31 16.88
CA ARG A 57 1.36 -5.55 16.09
C ARG A 57 -0.05 -5.66 15.49
N VAL A 58 -1.07 -5.18 16.20
CA VAL A 58 -2.45 -5.11 15.68
C VAL A 58 -2.52 -4.12 14.53
N ALA A 59 -1.96 -2.92 14.69
CA ALA A 59 -1.94 -1.88 13.66
C ALA A 59 -1.26 -2.37 12.37
N LEU A 60 -0.08 -3.00 12.48
CA LEU A 60 0.62 -3.59 11.34
C LEU A 60 -0.18 -4.72 10.66
N ALA A 61 -0.88 -5.54 11.45
CA ALA A 61 -1.72 -6.60 10.89
C ALA A 61 -2.96 -6.02 10.18
N ALA A 62 -3.50 -4.89 10.64
CA ALA A 62 -4.58 -4.17 9.96
C ALA A 62 -4.11 -3.66 8.59
N LEU A 63 -2.96 -2.97 8.55
CA LEU A 63 -2.36 -2.51 7.29
C LEU A 63 -2.13 -3.68 6.32
N LYS A 64 -1.68 -4.82 6.85
CA LYS A 64 -1.47 -6.01 6.02
C LYS A 64 -2.76 -6.58 5.42
N VAL A 65 -3.90 -6.40 6.07
CA VAL A 65 -5.20 -6.80 5.51
C VAL A 65 -5.57 -5.90 4.34
N ASP A 66 -5.35 -4.59 4.48
CA ASP A 66 -5.60 -3.59 3.43
C ASP A 66 -4.73 -3.88 2.19
N ASP A 67 -3.42 -4.09 2.38
CA ASP A 67 -2.47 -4.47 1.31
C ASP A 67 -2.89 -5.73 0.53
N GLN A 68 -3.65 -6.63 1.17
CA GLN A 68 -4.05 -7.91 0.60
C GLN A 68 -5.49 -7.89 0.08
N GLN A 69 -6.15 -6.74 -0.02
CA GLN A 69 -7.53 -6.64 -0.47
C GLN A 69 -7.70 -7.10 -1.94
N ALA A 70 -6.74 -6.77 -2.80
CA ALA A 70 -6.68 -7.21 -4.20
C ALA A 70 -5.99 -8.58 -4.40
N ALA A 71 -5.54 -9.24 -3.32
CA ALA A 71 -4.85 -10.52 -3.43
C ALA A 71 -5.81 -11.70 -3.63
N LYS A 72 -5.25 -12.86 -4.00
CA LYS A 72 -5.98 -14.15 -4.09
C LYS A 72 -6.73 -14.45 -2.77
N PRO A 73 -7.90 -15.11 -2.82
CA PRO A 73 -8.78 -15.29 -1.66
C PRO A 73 -8.09 -16.00 -0.47
N ARG A 74 -7.21 -16.98 -0.73
CA ARG A 74 -6.45 -17.68 0.33
C ARG A 74 -5.49 -16.75 1.08
N ARG A 75 -4.86 -15.79 0.39
CA ARG A 75 -3.94 -14.83 1.03
C ARG A 75 -4.70 -13.82 1.88
N ARG A 76 -5.82 -13.31 1.37
CA ARG A 76 -6.72 -12.43 2.13
C ARG A 76 -7.27 -13.11 3.38
N ALA A 77 -7.74 -14.35 3.26
CA ALA A 77 -8.21 -15.14 4.40
C ALA A 77 -7.11 -15.34 5.47
N LYS A 78 -5.87 -15.60 5.04
CA LYS A 78 -4.72 -15.73 5.95
C LYS A 78 -4.39 -14.41 6.67
N ALA A 79 -4.41 -13.29 5.96
CA ALA A 79 -4.17 -11.97 6.56
C ALA A 79 -5.25 -11.64 7.60
N LEU A 80 -6.53 -11.88 7.27
CA LEU A 80 -7.65 -11.70 8.20
C LEU A 80 -7.54 -12.60 9.43
N ALA A 81 -7.17 -13.87 9.26
CA ALA A 81 -6.97 -14.79 10.38
C ALA A 81 -5.82 -14.31 11.29
N HIS A 82 -4.73 -13.81 10.71
CA HIS A 82 -3.61 -13.25 11.48
C HIS A 82 -4.02 -12.00 12.26
N PHE A 83 -4.74 -11.07 11.62
CA PHE A 83 -5.26 -9.87 12.26
C PHE A 83 -6.18 -10.19 13.45
N ARG A 84 -7.14 -11.11 13.25
CA ARG A 84 -8.04 -11.58 14.33
C ARG A 84 -7.27 -12.17 15.51
N SER A 85 -6.24 -12.97 15.24
CA SER A 85 -5.38 -13.53 16.29
C SER A 85 -4.64 -12.45 17.08
N ARG A 86 -4.17 -11.38 16.41
CA ARG A 86 -3.52 -10.25 17.08
C ARG A 86 -4.49 -9.43 17.92
N ILE A 87 -5.71 -9.21 17.44
CA ILE A 87 -6.77 -8.57 18.23
C ILE A 87 -7.04 -9.37 19.51
N ALA A 88 -7.24 -10.68 19.40
CA ALA A 88 -7.50 -11.52 20.57
C ALA A 88 -6.37 -11.41 21.62
N GLN A 89 -5.11 -11.47 21.19
CA GLN A 89 -3.95 -11.28 22.06
C GLN A 89 -3.85 -9.90 22.70
N ALA A 90 -4.31 -8.85 22.00
CA ALA A 90 -4.33 -7.49 22.53
C ALA A 90 -5.51 -7.26 23.49
N VAL A 91 -6.66 -7.89 23.23
CA VAL A 91 -7.79 -7.86 24.18
C VAL A 91 -7.40 -8.54 25.48
N GLU A 92 -6.76 -9.70 25.43
CA GLU A 92 -6.37 -10.48 26.61
C GLU A 92 -5.30 -9.79 27.47
N HIS A 93 -4.26 -9.24 26.84
CA HIS A 93 -3.07 -8.78 27.58
C HIS A 93 -2.86 -7.27 27.57
N ALA A 94 -3.48 -6.55 26.64
CA ALA A 94 -3.38 -5.10 26.52
C ALA A 94 -4.70 -4.39 26.90
N GLN A 95 -5.71 -5.14 27.37
CA GLN A 95 -7.03 -4.61 27.78
C GLN A 95 -7.69 -3.75 26.69
N LEU A 96 -7.42 -4.04 25.42
CA LEU A 96 -7.86 -3.23 24.27
C LEU A 96 -9.38 -3.05 24.20
N ALA A 97 -10.16 -4.00 24.73
CA ALA A 97 -11.62 -3.91 24.75
C ALA A 97 -12.17 -2.90 25.76
N THR A 98 -11.48 -2.67 26.88
CA THR A 98 -11.96 -1.85 28.00
C THR A 98 -11.25 -0.51 28.11
N ASP A 99 -10.00 -0.42 27.64
CA ASP A 99 -9.18 0.78 27.75
C ASP A 99 -9.38 1.73 26.54
N ALA A 100 -10.10 2.82 26.76
CA ALA A 100 -10.34 3.85 25.74
C ALA A 100 -9.05 4.53 25.26
N ALA A 101 -8.03 4.67 26.12
CA ALA A 101 -6.76 5.25 25.73
C ALA A 101 -6.00 4.31 24.78
N ALA A 102 -6.02 3.00 25.05
CA ALA A 102 -5.45 2.00 24.14
C ALA A 102 -6.15 1.95 22.78
N GLN A 103 -7.48 2.10 22.75
CA GLN A 103 -8.24 2.19 21.50
C GLN A 103 -7.86 3.43 20.69
N LYS A 104 -7.78 4.59 21.35
CA LYS A 104 -7.35 5.84 20.72
C LYS A 104 -5.93 5.74 20.17
N ALA A 105 -5.01 5.13 20.93
CA ALA A 105 -3.63 4.91 20.49
C ALA A 105 -3.55 3.97 19.27
N LEU A 106 -4.37 2.90 19.23
CA LEU A 106 -4.44 2.01 18.08
C LEU A 106 -4.92 2.73 16.82
N LEU A 107 -6.00 3.52 16.93
CA LEU A 107 -6.53 4.30 15.81
C LEU A 107 -5.52 5.32 15.29
N ALA A 108 -4.93 6.12 16.19
CA ALA A 108 -3.88 7.07 15.82
C ALA A 108 -2.70 6.38 15.11
N GLN A 109 -2.31 5.17 15.57
CA GLN A 109 -1.23 4.42 14.95
C GLN A 109 -1.62 3.89 13.55
N ILE A 110 -2.84 3.41 13.37
CA ILE A 110 -3.35 2.99 12.05
C ILE A 110 -3.41 4.19 11.09
N ASP A 111 -3.92 5.32 11.55
CA ASP A 111 -4.03 6.54 10.74
C ASP A 111 -2.65 7.06 10.33
N THR A 112 -1.68 7.03 11.25
CA THR A 112 -0.28 7.38 10.96
C THR A 112 0.32 6.44 9.91
N LEU A 113 0.13 5.13 10.07
CA LEU A 113 0.66 4.14 9.13
C LEU A 113 0.02 4.24 7.74
N ARG A 114 -1.28 4.52 7.65
CA ARG A 114 -1.97 4.73 6.36
C ARG A 114 -1.59 6.05 5.71
N SER A 115 -1.35 7.08 6.51
CA SER A 115 -0.89 8.38 6.02
C SER A 115 0.57 8.34 5.54
N ALA A 116 1.33 7.28 5.85
CA ALA A 116 2.72 7.15 5.43
C ALA A 116 2.87 7.16 3.90
N ASP A 117 1.98 6.51 3.16
CA ASP A 117 2.03 6.53 1.68
C ASP A 117 1.74 7.92 1.11
N ALA A 118 0.80 8.65 1.72
CA ALA A 118 0.53 10.04 1.36
C ALA A 118 1.74 10.95 1.64
N LEU A 119 2.44 10.72 2.76
CA LEU A 119 3.69 11.43 3.09
C LEU A 119 4.81 11.08 2.12
N VAL A 120 4.96 9.82 1.72
CA VAL A 120 5.94 9.39 0.72
C VAL A 120 5.63 10.01 -0.65
N ALA A 121 4.36 10.03 -1.07
CA ALA A 121 3.94 10.70 -2.29
C ALA A 121 4.26 12.20 -2.24
N ARG A 122 3.98 12.86 -1.11
CA ARG A 122 4.27 14.29 -0.89
C ARG A 122 5.78 14.59 -0.90
N ARG A 123 6.60 13.70 -0.33
CA ARG A 123 8.06 13.81 -0.35
C ARG A 123 8.64 13.58 -1.75
N ARG A 124 8.02 12.70 -2.55
CA ARG A 124 8.40 12.50 -3.96
C ARG A 124 8.09 13.73 -4.82
N THR A 125 7.01 14.45 -4.52
CA THR A 125 6.71 15.74 -5.15
C THR A 125 7.55 16.89 -4.60
N ALA A 126 8.03 16.79 -3.35
CA ALA A 126 8.89 17.77 -2.71
C ALA A 126 10.36 17.37 -2.83
N ARG A 127 10.87 17.40 -4.06
CA ARG A 127 12.30 17.44 -4.32
C ARG A 127 12.51 18.68 -5.16
N TRP A 128 13.03 19.74 -4.55
CA TRP A 128 13.56 20.94 -5.23
C TRP A 128 12.68 21.64 -6.26
N ALA A 129 11.36 21.36 -6.36
CA ALA A 129 10.47 22.25 -7.08
C ALA A 129 10.74 23.63 -6.51
N ASP A 130 11.34 24.50 -7.31
CA ASP A 130 11.60 25.88 -6.96
C ASP A 130 10.33 26.35 -6.25
N PRO A 131 10.42 27.08 -5.13
CA PRO A 131 9.27 27.82 -4.72
C PRO A 131 8.97 28.71 -5.93
N VAL A 132 8.04 28.27 -6.78
CA VAL A 132 7.23 29.19 -7.56
C VAL A 132 6.64 30.02 -6.45
N THR A 133 7.31 31.14 -6.18
CA THR A 133 6.99 32.05 -5.10
C THR A 133 5.50 32.29 -5.22
N GLN A 134 4.78 32.41 -4.11
CA GLN A 134 3.34 32.59 -4.16
C GLN A 134 2.94 33.71 -5.15
N GLU A 135 3.79 34.74 -5.27
CA GLU A 135 3.77 35.79 -6.30
C GLU A 135 3.75 35.30 -7.76
N GLN A 136 4.52 34.27 -8.12
CA GLN A 136 4.54 33.70 -9.47
C GLN A 136 3.28 32.87 -9.75
N ARG A 137 2.65 32.28 -8.72
CA ARG A 137 1.34 31.62 -8.87
C ARG A 137 0.21 32.64 -9.00
N GLU A 138 0.23 33.67 -8.17
CA GLU A 138 -0.72 34.78 -8.26
C GLU A 138 -0.56 35.55 -9.59
N ALA A 139 0.66 35.72 -10.09
CA ALA A 139 0.92 36.30 -11.41
C ALA A 139 0.46 35.39 -12.56
N ALA A 140 0.62 34.07 -12.45
CA ALA A 140 0.12 33.11 -13.44
C ALA A 140 -1.41 33.03 -13.44
N ASP A 141 -2.05 33.05 -12.27
CA ASP A 141 -3.51 33.07 -12.13
C ASP A 141 -4.09 34.40 -12.64
N THR A 142 -3.42 35.52 -12.38
CA THR A 142 -3.79 36.85 -12.92
C THR A 142 -3.62 36.88 -14.44
N ALA A 143 -2.51 36.34 -14.98
CA ALA A 143 -2.29 36.26 -16.42
C ALA A 143 -3.31 35.33 -17.11
N MET A 144 -3.71 34.24 -16.47
CA MET A 144 -4.76 33.35 -16.97
C MET A 144 -6.13 34.02 -16.94
N ALA A 145 -6.42 34.79 -15.88
CA ALA A 145 -7.65 35.59 -15.79
C ALA A 145 -7.69 36.70 -16.86
N ASP A 146 -6.58 37.38 -17.11
CA ASP A 146 -6.47 38.41 -18.15
C ASP A 146 -6.62 37.83 -19.57
N LEU A 147 -6.05 36.65 -19.83
CA LEU A 147 -6.23 35.94 -21.10
C LEU A 147 -7.70 35.53 -21.33
N LEU A 148 -8.38 35.05 -20.28
CA LEU A 148 -9.82 34.72 -20.35
C LEU A 148 -10.68 35.98 -20.48
N ALA A 149 -10.29 37.09 -19.86
CA ALA A 149 -10.98 38.37 -19.98
C ALA A 149 -10.86 38.93 -21.41
N LEU A 150 -9.69 38.85 -22.04
CA LEU A 150 -9.45 39.25 -23.43
C LEU A 150 -10.28 38.43 -24.42
N ASP A 151 -10.33 37.11 -24.26
CA ASP A 151 -11.14 36.23 -25.12
C ASP A 151 -12.65 36.50 -24.94
N SER A 152 -13.08 36.77 -23.71
CA SER A 152 -14.48 37.14 -23.43
C SER A 152 -14.86 38.52 -24.00
N ALA A 153 -13.95 39.49 -24.00
CA ALA A 153 -14.17 40.82 -24.56
C ALA A 153 -14.26 40.79 -26.09
N GLU A 154 -13.40 40.02 -26.76
CA GLU A 154 -13.51 39.76 -28.20
C GLU A 154 -14.82 39.05 -28.55
N ALA A 155 -15.25 38.07 -27.74
CA ALA A 155 -16.52 37.38 -27.93
C ALA A 155 -17.73 38.34 -27.80
N ILE A 156 -17.70 39.27 -26.84
CA ILE A 156 -18.74 40.30 -26.67
C ILE A 156 -18.76 41.27 -27.86
N GLN A 157 -17.60 41.68 -28.37
CA GLN A 157 -17.53 42.59 -29.51
C GLN A 157 -18.05 41.93 -30.80
N ARG A 158 -17.66 40.67 -31.07
CA ARG A 158 -18.22 39.89 -32.19
C ARG A 158 -19.74 39.72 -32.09
N ALA A 159 -20.26 39.56 -30.87
CA ALA A 159 -21.70 39.47 -30.65
C ALA A 159 -22.42 40.80 -30.94
N LYS A 160 -21.83 41.94 -30.57
CA LYS A 160 -22.35 43.28 -30.89
C LYS A 160 -22.35 43.56 -32.38
N ASP A 161 -21.26 43.24 -33.07
CA ASP A 161 -21.16 43.45 -34.53
C ASP A 161 -22.19 42.58 -35.27
N LYS A 162 -22.38 41.33 -34.82
CA LYS A 162 -23.42 40.44 -35.36
C LYS A 162 -24.83 40.97 -35.08
N ALA A 163 -25.08 41.53 -33.89
CA ALA A 163 -26.35 42.14 -33.53
C ALA A 163 -26.66 43.39 -34.39
N ALA A 164 -25.65 44.21 -34.67
CA ALA A 164 -25.77 45.37 -35.55
C ALA A 164 -26.13 44.97 -36.99
N VAL A 165 -25.47 43.93 -37.52
CA VAL A 165 -25.80 43.38 -38.85
C VAL A 165 -27.23 42.84 -38.89
N THR A 166 -27.68 42.14 -37.83
CA THR A 166 -29.07 41.67 -37.77
C THR A 166 -30.08 42.80 -37.67
N LEU A 167 -29.78 43.88 -36.95
CA LEU A 167 -30.66 45.05 -36.87
C LEU A 167 -30.79 45.75 -38.24
N ILE A 168 -29.70 45.90 -38.98
CA ILE A 168 -29.70 46.46 -40.34
C ILE A 168 -30.57 45.59 -41.26
N ALA A 169 -30.38 44.27 -41.24
CA ALA A 169 -31.18 43.34 -42.04
C ALA A 169 -32.67 43.36 -41.66
N LEU A 170 -32.99 43.57 -40.37
CA LEU A 170 -34.37 43.66 -39.90
C LEU A 170 -35.02 44.99 -40.32
N THR A 171 -34.28 46.10 -40.28
CA THR A 171 -34.76 47.38 -40.81
C THR A 171 -35.00 47.34 -42.31
N GLU A 172 -34.15 46.66 -43.09
CA GLU A 172 -34.36 46.46 -44.53
C GLU A 172 -35.63 45.64 -44.79
N ARG A 173 -35.88 44.58 -44.00
CA ARG A 173 -37.12 43.79 -44.08
C ARG A 173 -38.37 44.58 -43.73
N VAL A 174 -38.32 45.38 -42.67
CA VAL A 174 -39.46 46.23 -42.27
C VAL A 174 -39.73 47.29 -43.33
N THR A 175 -38.71 47.86 -43.97
CA THR A 175 -38.93 48.79 -45.09
C THR A 175 -39.52 48.10 -46.33
N SER A 176 -39.16 46.85 -46.63
CA SER A 176 -39.77 46.09 -47.73
C SER A 176 -41.21 45.63 -47.46
N ASP A 177 -41.53 45.32 -46.20
CA ASP A 177 -42.88 44.89 -45.80
C ASP A 177 -43.85 46.07 -45.74
N VAL A 178 -43.41 47.26 -45.29
CA VAL A 178 -44.24 48.48 -45.31
C VAL A 178 -44.59 48.92 -46.75
N THR A 179 -43.70 48.71 -47.72
CA THR A 179 -44.04 48.91 -49.14
C THR A 179 -45.03 47.89 -49.68
N SER A 180 -45.10 46.70 -49.08
CA SER A 180 -46.00 45.62 -49.51
C SER A 180 -47.39 45.70 -48.84
N GLU A 181 -47.47 46.16 -47.59
CA GLU A 181 -48.74 46.37 -46.88
C GLU A 181 -49.51 47.60 -47.38
N ARG A 182 -48.83 48.66 -47.81
CA ARG A 182 -49.49 49.84 -48.37
C ARG A 182 -50.17 49.58 -49.72
N VAL A 183 -49.71 48.56 -50.46
CA VAL A 183 -50.35 48.11 -51.71
C VAL A 183 -51.53 47.16 -51.43
N ASN A 184 -51.54 46.44 -50.30
CA ASN A 184 -52.60 45.48 -49.96
C ASN A 184 -53.73 46.05 -49.07
N GLN A 185 -53.51 47.16 -48.35
CA GLN A 185 -54.58 47.84 -47.59
C GLN A 185 -55.56 48.66 -48.47
N GLU A 186 -55.24 48.92 -49.74
CA GLU A 186 -56.17 49.57 -50.67
C GLU A 186 -57.23 48.59 -51.24
N ILE A 187 -57.06 47.28 -51.01
CA ILE A 187 -57.94 46.25 -51.60
C ILE A 187 -59.01 45.72 -50.61
N ASN A 188 -58.83 45.86 -49.30
CA ASN A 188 -59.69 45.18 -48.30
C ASN A 188 -60.55 46.10 -47.41
N SER A 189 -60.80 47.36 -47.78
CA SER A 189 -61.70 48.26 -47.02
C SER A 189 -63.18 48.15 -47.42
N THR A 190 -63.66 46.97 -47.83
CA THR A 190 -65.08 46.65 -47.93
C THR A 190 -65.35 45.33 -47.21
N VAL A 191 -66.44 45.32 -46.45
CA VAL A 191 -67.09 44.15 -45.81
C VAL A 191 -66.83 43.98 -44.29
N ASN A 192 -67.80 44.54 -43.54
CA ASN A 192 -68.44 44.05 -42.30
C ASN A 192 -67.88 44.44 -40.91
N SER A 193 -68.45 45.54 -40.35
CA SER A 193 -69.48 45.59 -39.28
C SER A 193 -69.78 44.26 -38.54
N SER A 194 -69.98 44.09 -37.22
CA SER A 194 -70.16 44.91 -36.00
C SER A 194 -70.22 43.90 -34.78
N PRO A 195 -70.70 44.20 -33.55
CA PRO A 195 -69.88 44.39 -32.35
C PRO A 195 -70.24 43.47 -31.15
N THR A 196 -69.53 43.62 -30.00
CA THR A 196 -70.11 43.85 -28.64
C THR A 196 -69.27 43.27 -27.46
N GLN A 197 -69.13 44.10 -26.42
CA GLN A 197 -68.93 43.86 -24.96
C GLN A 197 -67.54 43.94 -24.28
N THR A 198 -67.58 44.67 -23.16
CA THR A 198 -66.58 45.23 -22.19
C THR A 198 -66.52 44.38 -20.88
N PRO A 199 -65.92 44.81 -19.73
CA PRO A 199 -64.51 45.04 -19.36
C PRO A 199 -64.11 44.41 -17.97
N ARG A 200 -62.97 44.85 -17.37
CA ARG A 200 -62.43 44.67 -15.97
C ARG A 200 -61.36 43.58 -15.78
N GLN A 201 -60.42 43.59 -14.82
CA GLN A 201 -59.75 44.49 -13.85
C GLN A 201 -58.62 43.64 -13.17
N SER A 202 -57.55 44.27 -12.63
CA SER A 202 -56.73 43.93 -11.41
C SER A 202 -56.19 42.49 -11.22
N GLU A 203 -55.08 42.13 -10.58
CA GLU A 203 -54.15 42.74 -9.62
C GLU A 203 -52.96 41.77 -9.40
N LYS A 204 -51.82 42.32 -8.96
CA LYS A 204 -50.74 41.76 -8.09
C LYS A 204 -50.54 40.24 -7.96
N LEU A 205 -49.29 39.78 -8.10
CA LEU A 205 -48.76 38.71 -7.26
C LEU A 205 -47.28 38.92 -6.87
N THR A 206 -47.02 38.59 -5.61
CA THR A 206 -45.85 38.87 -4.77
C THR A 206 -44.75 37.78 -4.88
N ILE A 207 -43.49 38.18 -4.72
CA ILE A 207 -42.30 37.31 -4.56
C ILE A 207 -41.94 37.22 -3.06
N PRO A 208 -41.54 36.04 -2.53
CA PRO A 208 -40.72 36.00 -1.32
C PRO A 208 -39.32 35.37 -1.50
N MET A 209 -38.38 35.97 -0.76
CA MET A 209 -36.96 35.66 -0.56
C MET A 209 -36.67 34.26 -0.01
N THR A 210 -35.47 33.74 -0.34
CA THR A 210 -34.77 32.67 0.40
C THR A 210 -33.46 33.22 0.99
N PRO A 211 -33.09 32.89 2.25
CA PRO A 211 -31.84 33.34 2.86
C PRO A 211 -30.64 32.40 2.63
N ALA A 212 -29.46 33.02 2.63
CA ALA A 212 -28.15 32.43 2.41
C ALA A 212 -27.66 31.55 3.59
N LEU A 213 -26.90 30.50 3.25
CA LEU A 213 -26.19 29.63 4.19
C LEU A 213 -24.78 30.17 4.45
N THR A 214 -24.44 30.38 5.72
CA THR A 214 -23.09 30.67 6.21
C THR A 214 -22.34 29.37 6.50
N PHE A 215 -21.13 29.23 5.93
CA PHE A 215 -20.22 28.10 6.17
C PHE A 215 -19.16 28.52 7.20
N SER A 216 -19.04 27.77 8.29
CA SER A 216 -18.08 28.01 9.37
C SER A 216 -16.91 27.02 9.25
N ALA A 217 -15.68 27.53 9.13
CA ALA A 217 -14.45 26.75 9.12
C ALA A 217 -13.80 26.81 10.51
N VAL A 218 -13.64 25.64 11.14
CA VAL A 218 -12.89 25.48 12.40
C VAL A 218 -11.45 25.11 12.07
N ASN A 219 -10.54 25.97 12.49
CA ASN A 219 -9.10 25.85 12.34
C ASN A 219 -8.53 25.18 13.60
N ALA A 220 -8.03 23.95 13.50
CA ALA A 220 -7.37 23.26 14.62
C ALA A 220 -5.89 23.08 14.30
N GLY A 221 -5.06 23.98 14.82
CA GLY A 221 -3.61 23.89 14.78
C GLY A 221 -3.10 22.84 15.76
N ILE A 222 -2.20 21.96 15.29
CA ILE A 222 -1.42 21.05 16.13
C ILE A 222 0.05 21.42 15.91
N ASN A 223 0.68 21.95 16.97
CA ASN A 223 2.12 22.21 17.04
C ASN A 223 2.87 20.88 17.10
N PHE A 224 3.85 20.70 16.21
CA PHE A 224 4.84 19.62 16.28
C PHE A 224 6.07 20.12 17.03
N ASP A 225 6.46 19.40 18.09
CA ASP A 225 7.72 19.58 18.79
C ASP A 225 8.85 18.91 17.98
N VAL A 226 9.91 19.67 17.69
CA VAL A 226 10.92 19.35 16.66
C VAL A 226 12.15 18.62 17.23
N ASN A 227 12.14 18.20 18.51
CA ASN A 227 13.31 17.60 19.16
C ASN A 227 13.07 16.21 19.78
N ASP A 228 12.64 15.22 18.97
CA ASP A 228 12.67 13.80 19.35
C ASP A 228 13.85 13.07 18.64
N PRO A 229 14.90 12.63 19.37
CA PRO A 229 16.08 12.00 18.79
C PRO A 229 15.93 10.48 18.55
N THR A 230 14.72 9.91 18.53
CA THR A 230 14.53 8.46 18.35
C THR A 230 14.50 7.97 16.88
N ALA A 231 14.94 8.81 15.94
CA ALA A 231 15.09 8.45 14.52
C ALA A 231 16.31 7.54 14.27
N TYR A 232 16.24 6.30 14.76
CA TYR A 232 17.06 5.20 14.23
C TYR A 232 16.16 4.12 13.61
N ASP A 233 16.47 3.84 12.34
CA ASP A 233 16.31 2.55 11.67
C ASP A 233 14.94 2.18 11.07
N LEU A 234 14.35 3.08 10.26
CA LEU A 234 13.19 2.74 9.40
C LEU A 234 13.59 2.18 8.01
N ASP A 235 14.83 2.38 7.55
CA ASP A 235 15.31 1.84 6.25
C ASP A 235 15.54 0.32 6.29
N ARG A 236 15.73 -0.25 7.49
CA ARG A 236 15.99 -1.67 7.68
C ARG A 236 14.74 -2.55 7.70
N ILE A 237 13.55 -1.96 7.84
CA ILE A 237 12.27 -2.70 7.92
C ILE A 237 11.60 -2.84 6.54
N LEU A 238 11.90 -1.95 5.59
CA LEU A 238 11.33 -1.96 4.24
C LEU A 238 12.22 -2.65 3.18
N SER A 239 13.48 -2.91 3.53
CA SER A 239 14.40 -3.69 2.69
C SER A 239 14.19 -5.19 2.97
N GLY A 240 13.31 -5.82 2.19
CA GLY A 240 12.94 -7.23 2.34
C GLY A 240 14.10 -8.20 2.12
N ASP A 241 14.88 -8.45 3.17
CA ASP A 241 15.95 -9.44 3.16
C ASP A 241 15.81 -10.43 4.35
N PRO A 242 15.58 -11.73 4.10
CA PRO A 242 15.47 -12.72 5.16
C PRO A 242 16.85 -13.33 5.48
N TYR A 243 17.37 -12.99 6.67
CA TYR A 243 18.41 -13.74 7.42
C TYR A 243 19.82 -13.88 6.79
N MET A 244 20.74 -13.00 7.21
CA MET A 244 22.17 -13.33 7.35
C MET A 244 22.55 -13.20 8.83
N THR A 245 23.05 -14.28 9.41
CA THR A 245 23.54 -14.32 10.80
C THR A 245 25.04 -13.99 10.83
N PRO A 246 25.53 -13.26 11.85
CA PRO A 246 26.94 -12.99 12.02
C PRO A 246 27.57 -14.00 12.99
N TRP A 247 28.33 -14.97 12.47
CA TRP A 247 29.39 -15.67 13.21
C TRP A 247 30.28 -16.47 12.24
N MET A 248 31.53 -16.05 12.11
CA MET A 248 32.76 -16.82 11.86
C MET A 248 33.77 -15.91 11.13
N THR A 249 34.63 -15.28 11.90
CA THR A 249 36.03 -15.18 11.49
C THR A 249 36.66 -16.57 11.69
N PRO A 250 37.52 -16.98 10.75
CA PRO A 250 38.82 -17.46 11.17
C PRO A 250 39.89 -16.54 10.60
N ASP A 251 40.83 -16.24 11.48
CA ASP A 251 42.14 -15.69 11.18
C ASP A 251 42.86 -16.61 10.18
N LEU A 252 43.16 -16.09 8.98
CA LEU A 252 44.25 -16.57 8.12
C LEU A 252 44.76 -15.38 7.29
N THR A 253 45.90 -14.88 7.74
CA THR A 253 46.97 -14.28 6.93
C THR A 253 47.14 -15.02 5.59
N GLY A 254 47.23 -14.28 4.48
CA GLY A 254 47.64 -14.90 3.22
C GLY A 254 47.15 -14.21 1.96
N ASP A 255 47.90 -13.19 1.57
CA ASP A 255 48.29 -12.89 0.20
C ASP A 255 47.28 -12.26 -0.79
N VAL A 256 47.80 -11.21 -1.41
CA VAL A 256 47.18 -10.34 -2.40
C VAL A 256 47.52 -10.93 -3.77
N THR A 257 46.52 -11.25 -4.60
CA THR A 257 46.47 -10.97 -6.05
C THR A 257 45.32 -11.77 -6.70
N GLY A 258 44.61 -11.16 -7.65
CA GLY A 258 43.67 -11.85 -8.55
C GLY A 258 42.19 -11.53 -8.34
N ARG A 259 41.80 -10.28 -8.58
CA ARG A 259 40.38 -9.86 -8.64
C ARG A 259 39.78 -10.30 -9.97
N GLU A 260 39.23 -11.51 -10.04
CA GLU A 260 38.39 -11.94 -11.15
C GLU A 260 37.00 -11.30 -11.05
N VAL A 261 36.61 -10.59 -12.10
CA VAL A 261 35.33 -9.91 -12.24
C VAL A 261 34.23 -10.96 -12.42
N LYS A 262 33.43 -11.20 -11.37
CA LYS A 262 32.16 -11.94 -11.50
C LYS A 262 31.12 -11.06 -12.18
N THR A 263 30.95 -11.23 -13.49
CA THR A 263 29.83 -10.69 -14.25
C THR A 263 28.53 -11.39 -13.83
N GLU A 264 27.73 -10.74 -12.98
CA GLU A 264 26.35 -11.15 -12.68
C GLU A 264 25.39 -10.68 -13.80
N VAL A 265 25.41 -11.36 -14.95
CA VAL A 265 24.42 -11.13 -16.03
C VAL A 265 24.08 -12.47 -16.71
N ASN A 266 23.26 -13.33 -16.06
CA ASN A 266 22.40 -14.38 -16.69
C ASN A 266 21.86 -15.42 -15.66
N GLY A 267 21.18 -14.97 -14.60
CA GLY A 267 20.71 -15.85 -13.52
C GLY A 267 19.59 -16.84 -13.90
N ASP A 268 18.69 -16.48 -14.82
CA ASP A 268 17.44 -17.25 -15.00
C ASP A 268 17.44 -18.22 -16.20
N ARG A 269 18.20 -17.96 -17.27
CA ARG A 269 18.32 -18.93 -18.39
C ARG A 269 19.17 -20.15 -18.03
N ASN A 270 20.12 -20.00 -17.10
CA ASN A 270 20.96 -21.10 -16.62
C ASN A 270 20.26 -22.01 -15.59
N ARG A 271 19.20 -21.55 -14.93
CA ARG A 271 18.48 -22.34 -13.90
C ARG A 271 17.66 -23.48 -14.50
N ALA A 272 17.05 -23.25 -15.66
CA ALA A 272 16.37 -24.31 -16.41
C ALA A 272 17.35 -25.42 -16.80
N SER A 273 18.56 -25.04 -17.22
CA SER A 273 19.65 -25.99 -17.53
C SER A 273 20.12 -26.77 -16.30
N LYS A 274 20.36 -26.12 -15.16
CA LYS A 274 20.78 -26.81 -13.92
C LYS A 274 19.74 -27.80 -13.40
N THR A 275 18.46 -27.44 -13.45
CA THR A 275 17.37 -28.34 -13.05
C THR A 275 17.26 -29.55 -13.99
N GLN A 276 17.43 -29.33 -15.29
CA GLN A 276 17.45 -30.40 -16.30
C GLN A 276 18.65 -31.34 -16.11
N LEU A 277 19.85 -30.81 -15.84
CA LEU A 277 21.04 -31.61 -15.53
C LEU A 277 20.83 -32.48 -14.28
N MET A 278 20.30 -31.90 -13.21
CA MET A 278 19.95 -32.66 -12.01
C MET A 278 18.90 -33.75 -12.30
N ARG A 279 17.91 -33.44 -13.14
CA ARG A 279 16.84 -34.39 -13.47
C ARG A 279 17.36 -35.53 -14.33
N ALA A 280 18.19 -35.26 -15.33
CA ALA A 280 18.85 -36.27 -16.14
C ALA A 280 19.72 -37.20 -15.28
N PHE A 281 20.50 -36.64 -14.36
CA PHE A 281 21.28 -37.43 -13.40
C PHE A 281 20.39 -38.29 -12.49
N TRP A 282 19.33 -37.70 -11.94
CA TRP A 282 18.34 -38.41 -11.13
C TRP A 282 17.73 -39.60 -11.87
N ASP A 283 17.22 -39.37 -13.09
CA ASP A 283 16.59 -40.41 -13.89
C ASP A 283 17.60 -41.51 -14.28
N SER A 284 18.87 -41.15 -14.54
CA SER A 284 19.94 -42.12 -14.82
C SER A 284 20.29 -43.02 -13.62
N GLU A 285 20.33 -42.47 -12.41
CA GLU A 285 20.60 -43.24 -11.18
C GLU A 285 19.39 -44.12 -10.82
N VAL A 286 18.17 -43.59 -10.95
CA VAL A 286 16.93 -44.35 -10.70
C VAL A 286 16.79 -45.51 -11.67
N ALA A 287 17.19 -45.35 -12.93
CA ALA A 287 17.25 -46.44 -13.91
C ALA A 287 18.22 -47.56 -13.50
N GLN A 288 19.21 -47.26 -12.67
CA GLN A 288 20.18 -48.21 -12.10
C GLN A 288 19.79 -48.71 -10.69
N ASP A 289 18.54 -48.46 -10.26
CA ASP A 289 18.02 -48.74 -8.90
C ASP A 289 18.86 -48.10 -7.78
N ARG A 290 19.52 -46.98 -8.08
CA ARG A 290 20.25 -46.13 -7.11
C ARG A 290 19.51 -44.81 -6.91
N TYR A 291 19.62 -44.25 -5.70
CA TYR A 291 18.98 -42.97 -5.36
C TYR A 291 20.06 -41.97 -4.94
N PRO A 292 20.33 -40.93 -5.74
CA PRO A 292 21.44 -40.04 -5.46
C PRO A 292 21.20 -39.27 -4.16
N SER A 293 22.29 -39.05 -3.43
CA SER A 293 22.31 -38.23 -2.22
C SER A 293 22.09 -36.76 -2.58
N VAL A 294 21.71 -35.94 -1.60
CA VAL A 294 21.59 -34.48 -1.81
C VAL A 294 22.93 -33.90 -2.26
N THR A 295 24.04 -34.37 -1.69
CA THR A 295 25.41 -33.95 -2.03
C THR A 295 25.76 -34.28 -3.48
N ALA A 296 25.49 -35.50 -3.93
CA ALA A 296 25.77 -35.93 -5.30
C ALA A 296 24.96 -35.11 -6.33
N LEU A 297 23.69 -34.82 -6.02
CA LEU A 297 22.84 -33.95 -6.85
C LEU A 297 23.36 -32.50 -6.91
N SER A 298 23.84 -31.95 -5.79
CA SER A 298 24.39 -30.60 -5.76
C SER A 298 25.72 -30.49 -6.51
N GLU A 299 26.59 -31.48 -6.36
CA GLU A 299 27.90 -31.53 -7.03
C GLU A 299 27.74 -31.68 -8.54
N HIS A 300 26.88 -32.60 -8.99
CA HIS A 300 26.70 -32.86 -10.43
C HIS A 300 26.19 -31.64 -11.20
N ALA A 301 25.34 -30.81 -10.58
CA ALA A 301 24.74 -29.65 -11.24
C ALA A 301 25.33 -28.29 -10.84
N GLY A 302 26.32 -28.29 -9.93
CA GLY A 302 26.90 -27.06 -9.38
C GLY A 302 25.83 -26.14 -8.76
N VAL A 303 24.96 -26.70 -7.91
CA VAL A 303 23.89 -25.97 -7.20
C VAL A 303 24.08 -26.06 -5.69
N ASP A 304 23.47 -25.13 -4.95
CA ASP A 304 23.43 -25.20 -3.49
C ASP A 304 22.67 -26.45 -2.99
N SER A 305 23.16 -27.02 -1.89
CA SER A 305 22.61 -28.21 -1.22
C SER A 305 21.15 -28.06 -0.81
N GLY A 306 20.70 -26.84 -0.45
CA GLY A 306 19.31 -26.55 -0.11
C GLY A 306 18.38 -26.65 -1.32
N TYR A 307 18.85 -26.23 -2.51
CA TYR A 307 18.10 -26.40 -3.75
C TYR A 307 18.01 -27.89 -4.15
N ALA A 308 19.13 -28.62 -4.09
CA ALA A 308 19.17 -30.05 -4.34
C ALA A 308 18.26 -30.85 -3.40
N SER A 309 18.22 -30.48 -2.11
CA SER A 309 17.36 -31.12 -1.10
C SER A 309 15.86 -30.95 -1.41
N ARG A 310 15.44 -29.75 -1.84
CA ARG A 310 14.04 -29.49 -2.23
C ARG A 310 13.64 -30.31 -3.46
N LYS A 311 14.46 -30.29 -4.52
CA LYS A 311 14.19 -31.05 -5.76
C LYS A 311 14.18 -32.55 -5.52
N ARG A 312 15.12 -33.07 -4.72
CA ARG A 312 15.10 -34.47 -4.29
C ARG A 312 13.79 -34.84 -3.60
N LYS A 313 13.27 -34.00 -2.70
CA LYS A 313 11.98 -34.28 -2.01
C LYS A 313 10.81 -34.30 -2.98
N GLU A 314 10.77 -33.38 -3.95
CA GLU A 314 9.76 -33.34 -5.01
C GLU A 314 9.80 -34.63 -5.85
N TRP A 315 10.97 -35.01 -6.36
CA TRP A 315 11.11 -36.19 -7.23
C TRP A 315 10.96 -37.51 -6.48
N VAL A 316 11.36 -37.60 -5.22
CA VAL A 316 11.03 -38.76 -4.38
C VAL A 316 9.52 -38.89 -4.23
N ALA A 317 8.75 -37.80 -4.17
CA ALA A 317 7.29 -37.90 -4.06
C ALA A 317 6.64 -38.48 -5.33
N GLU A 318 7.26 -38.29 -6.50
CA GLU A 318 6.82 -38.83 -7.80
C GLU A 318 7.08 -40.32 -7.97
N LEU A 319 8.07 -40.88 -7.25
CA LEU A 319 8.40 -42.31 -7.32
C LEU A 319 7.26 -43.19 -6.78
N HIS A 320 7.21 -44.42 -7.28
CA HIS A 320 6.29 -45.43 -6.77
C HIS A 320 6.63 -45.77 -5.30
N TRP A 321 5.63 -46.20 -4.51
CA TRP A 321 5.77 -46.28 -3.05
C TRP A 321 6.91 -47.20 -2.56
N TRP A 322 7.21 -48.30 -3.28
CA TRP A 322 8.32 -49.19 -2.91
C TRP A 322 9.70 -48.57 -3.21
N GLN A 323 9.81 -47.74 -4.26
CA GLN A 323 11.02 -46.96 -4.57
C GLN A 323 11.25 -45.87 -3.52
N ARG A 324 10.17 -45.21 -3.07
CA ARG A 324 10.24 -44.21 -1.97
C ARG A 324 10.81 -44.80 -0.69
N ARG A 325 10.45 -46.05 -0.37
CA ARG A 325 10.98 -46.78 0.79
C ARG A 325 12.49 -47.05 0.68
N LYS A 326 12.99 -47.37 -0.52
CA LYS A 326 14.42 -47.53 -0.77
C LYS A 326 15.16 -46.17 -0.70
N ALA A 327 14.56 -45.10 -1.22
CA ALA A 327 15.17 -43.77 -1.31
C ALA A 327 15.27 -43.03 0.03
N ASP A 328 14.41 -43.32 1.02
CA ASP A 328 14.40 -42.70 2.35
C ASP A 328 14.05 -43.74 3.44
N PRO A 329 15.00 -44.63 3.81
CA PRO A 329 14.74 -45.72 4.74
C PRO A 329 14.37 -45.23 6.15
N LYS A 330 14.65 -43.96 6.48
CA LYS A 330 14.40 -43.37 7.81
C LYS A 330 12.96 -42.89 8.02
N LYS A 331 12.12 -42.84 6.97
CA LYS A 331 10.78 -42.23 7.04
C LYS A 331 9.59 -43.18 7.03
N VAL A 332 9.80 -44.50 7.00
CA VAL A 332 8.66 -45.42 7.01
C VAL A 332 8.18 -45.64 8.44
N PRO A 333 6.93 -45.30 8.80
CA PRO A 333 6.36 -45.74 10.06
C PRO A 333 6.33 -47.27 10.05
N ALA A 334 6.85 -47.90 11.10
CA ALA A 334 6.72 -49.34 11.30
C ALA A 334 5.23 -49.70 11.18
N SER A 335 4.91 -50.54 10.18
CA SER A 335 3.56 -51.02 9.91
C SER A 335 3.11 -51.95 11.01
#